data_AF-A0A9E1SCT5-F1
#
_entry.id   AF-A0A9E1SCT5-F1
#
_cell.length_a   1.000
_cell.length_b   1.000
_cell.length_c   1.000
_cell.angle_alpha   90.00
_cell.angle_beta   90.00
_cell.angle_gamma   90.00
#
_symmetry.space_group_name_H-M   'P 1'
#
loop_
_entity.id
_entity.type
_entity.pdbx_description
1 polymer ?
#
loop_
_entity_poly.entity_id
_entity_poly.type
_entity_poly.pdbx_seq_one_letter_code
_entity_poly.pdbx_strand_id
1 'polypeptide(L)' 'MNSKKTITGIVLAGGKSRRMSTDKALLLFKGKPFLSHVIEALKPLVDEILIVSNKKEHGEFNFKRVSDTMIDAGPLSGL' A
#
# COMPACT_ATOMS: atom_id res chain seq x y z
N MET A 1 -8.43 -27.90 16.64
CA MET A 1 -9.00 -27.14 15.51
C MET A 1 -8.22 -25.85 15.39
N ASN A 2 -7.24 -25.76 14.50
CA ASN A 2 -6.51 -24.50 14.28
C ASN A 2 -7.39 -23.59 13.43
N SER A 3 -7.98 -22.56 14.05
CA SER A 3 -8.56 -21.45 13.31
C SER A 3 -7.47 -20.86 12.41
N LYS A 4 -7.54 -21.13 11.10
CA LYS A 4 -6.79 -20.36 10.10
C LYS A 4 -7.26 -18.91 10.25
N LYS A 5 -6.50 -18.10 10.98
CA LYS A 5 -6.65 -16.65 10.93
C LYS A 5 -6.06 -16.24 9.60
N THR A 6 -6.92 -15.96 8.63
CA THR A 6 -6.52 -15.32 7.38
C THR A 6 -6.15 -13.88 7.70
N ILE A 7 -4.88 -13.52 7.57
CA ILE A 7 -4.39 -12.16 7.87
C ILE A 7 -4.34 -11.40 6.54
N THR A 8 -4.96 -10.23 6.49
CA THR A 8 -4.85 -9.31 5.36
C THR A 8 -3.86 -8.21 5.68
N GLY A 9 -2.84 -8.04 4.84
CA GLY A 9 -1.88 -6.94 4.92
C GLY A 9 -2.41 -5.70 4.19
N ILE A 10 -2.43 -4.55 4.87
CA ILE A 10 -2.84 -3.28 4.28
C ILE A 10 -1.61 -2.39 4.10
N VAL A 11 -1.35 -1.97 2.86
CA VAL A 11 -0.30 -1.02 2.52
C VAL A 11 -0.91 0.35 2.28
N LEU A 12 -0.67 1.28 3.20
CA LEU A 12 -1.07 2.68 3.07
C LEU A 12 -0.09 3.40 2.14
N ALA A 13 -0.38 3.42 0.85
CA ALA A 13 0.41 4.10 -0.19
C ALA A 13 -0.17 5.49 -0.56
N GLY A 14 -1.27 5.90 0.08
CA GLY A 14 -1.88 7.22 -0.06
C GLY A 14 -1.19 8.33 0.74
N GLY A 15 -1.51 9.57 0.39
CA GLY A 15 -1.04 10.77 1.10
C GLY A 15 -0.52 11.87 0.17
N LYS A 16 -0.39 13.09 0.69
CA LYS A 16 -0.06 14.29 -0.11
C LYS A 16 1.41 14.40 -0.55
N SER A 17 2.29 13.46 -0.19
CA SER A 17 3.74 13.53 -0.50
C SER A 17 4.42 14.90 -0.20
N ARG A 18 3.91 15.68 0.76
CA ARG A 18 4.29 17.10 0.97
C ARG A 18 5.78 17.35 1.21
N ARG A 19 6.52 16.35 1.72
CA ARG A 19 7.95 16.46 2.02
C ARG A 19 8.87 15.97 0.90
N MET A 20 8.41 15.03 0.07
CA MET A 20 9.23 14.45 -1.02
C MET A 20 8.85 15.00 -2.40
N SER A 21 7.73 15.72 -2.52
CA SER A 21 7.17 16.30 -3.76
C SER A 21 6.89 15.33 -4.92
N THR A 22 7.36 14.10 -4.81
CA THR A 22 7.21 13.00 -5.76
C THR A 22 6.41 11.87 -5.13
N ASP A 23 5.82 11.01 -5.97
CA ASP A 23 5.18 9.80 -5.49
C ASP A 23 6.19 8.85 -4.83
N LYS A 24 6.08 8.70 -3.50
CA LYS A 24 6.99 7.85 -2.74
C LYS A 24 6.78 6.36 -3.05
N ALA A 25 5.58 5.95 -3.42
CA ALA A 25 5.28 4.55 -3.72
C ALA A 25 6.01 4.08 -5.00
N LEU A 26 6.11 4.98 -5.99
CA LEU A 26 6.80 4.75 -7.26
C LEU A 26 8.29 5.08 -7.22
N LEU A 27 8.77 5.69 -6.13
CA LEU A 27 10.17 6.06 -6.01
C LEU A 27 11.06 4.82 -6.06
N LEU A 28 12.04 4.84 -6.96
CA LEU A 28 12.95 3.72 -7.12
C LEU A 28 13.93 3.67 -5.95
N PHE A 29 13.96 2.54 -5.26
CA PHE A 29 14.97 2.18 -4.29
C PHE A 29 15.64 0.89 -4.74
N LYS A 30 16.96 0.90 -4.92
CA LYS A 30 17.73 -0.24 -5.47
C LYS A 30 17.14 -0.80 -6.78
N GLY A 31 16.68 0.09 -7.67
CA GLY A 31 16.12 -0.29 -8.97
C GLY A 31 14.70 -0.86 -8.96
N LYS A 32 14.02 -0.90 -7.80
CA LYS A 32 12.61 -1.31 -7.67
C LYS A 32 11.77 -0.21 -7.01
N PRO A 33 10.48 -0.06 -7.37
CA PRO A 33 9.58 0.87 -6.67
C PRO A 33 9.52 0.58 -5.17
N PHE A 34 9.44 1.63 -4.34
CA PHE A 34 9.37 1.50 -2.87
C PHE A 34 8.21 0.60 -2.43
N LEU A 35 7.07 0.71 -3.12
CA LEU A 35 5.90 -0.13 -2.90
C LEU A 35 6.19 -1.62 -3.13
N SER A 36 7.02 -1.98 -4.11
CA SER A 36 7.41 -3.37 -4.35
C SER A 36 8.17 -3.97 -3.16
N HIS A 37 9.06 -3.21 -2.52
CA HIS A 37 9.80 -3.69 -1.34
C HIS A 37 8.86 -4.00 -0.18
N VAL A 38 7.85 -3.15 0.03
CA VAL A 38 6.85 -3.35 1.10
C VAL A 38 5.99 -4.58 0.82
N ILE A 39 5.55 -4.75 -0.43
CA ILE A 39 4.78 -5.93 -0.86
C ILE A 39 5.60 -7.21 -0.70
N GLU A 40 6.86 -7.23 -1.16
CA GLU A 40 7.75 -8.38 -1.05
C GLU A 40 7.97 -8.78 0.43
N ALA A 41 8.07 -7.80 1.33
CA ALA A 41 8.19 -8.03 2.77
C ALA A 41 6.91 -8.57 3.42
N LEU A 42 5.73 -8.14 2.96
CA LEU A 42 4.43 -8.57 3.50
C LEU A 42 3.99 -9.94 2.97
N LYS A 43 4.34 -10.27 1.72
CA LYS A 43 3.89 -11.48 1.01
C LYS A 43 4.04 -12.80 1.78
N PRO A 44 5.12 -13.08 2.54
CA PRO A 44 5.23 -14.33 3.30
C PRO A 44 4.42 -14.34 4.62
N LEU A 45 3.86 -13.21 5.04
CA LEU A 45 3.23 -13.03 6.36
C LEU A 45 1.70 -12.97 6.30
N VAL A 46 1.12 -12.75 5.12
CA VAL A 46 -0.32 -12.47 4.94
C VAL A 46 -0.89 -13.26 3.76
N ASP A 47 -2.19 -13.59 3.82
CA ASP A 47 -2.88 -14.32 2.76
C ASP A 47 -3.38 -13.39 1.63
N GLU A 48 -3.67 -12.12 1.96
CA GLU A 48 -4.13 -11.10 1.02
C GLU A 48 -3.39 -9.77 1.27
N ILE A 49 -3.09 -9.03 0.21
CA ILE A 49 -2.51 -7.69 0.27
C ILE A 49 -3.47 -6.69 -0.39
N LEU A 50 -3.82 -5.64 0.36
CA LEU A 50 -4.62 -4.50 -0.09
C LEU A 50 -3.74 -3.26 -0.14
N ILE A 51 -3.87 -2.47 -1.21
CA ILE A 51 -3.15 -1.19 -1.35
C ILE A 51 -4.17 -0.07 -1.24
N VAL A 52 -4.02 0.79 -0.24
CA VAL A 52 -4.89 1.96 -0.07
C VAL A 52 -4.20 3.18 -0.67
N SER A 53 -4.76 3.68 -1.77
CA SER A 53 -4.23 4.85 -2.47
C SER A 53 -5.27 5.49 -3.39
N ASN A 54 -5.22 6.82 -3.46
CA ASN A 54 -6.03 7.62 -4.39
C ASN A 54 -5.41 7.75 -5.79
N LYS A 55 -4.17 7.32 -5.99
CA LYS A 55 -3.43 7.49 -7.26
C LYS A 55 -3.55 6.27 -8.17
N LYS A 56 -4.03 6.48 -9.40
CA LYS A 56 -4.34 5.37 -10.35
C LYS A 56 -3.10 4.58 -10.74
N GLU A 57 -1.95 5.22 -10.72
CA GLU A 57 -0.62 4.68 -11.02
C GLU A 57 -0.23 3.51 -10.10
N HIS A 58 -0.84 3.41 -8.91
CA HIS A 58 -0.58 2.30 -7.97
C HIS A 58 -1.37 1.03 -8.32
N GLY A 59 -2.22 1.08 -9.36
CA GLY A 59 -2.92 -0.10 -9.88
C GLY A 59 -2.03 -1.03 -10.71
N GLU A 60 -0.85 -0.57 -11.16
CA GLU A 60 0.07 -1.36 -11.99
C GLU A 60 0.73 -2.52 -11.24
N PHE A 61 0.60 -2.57 -9.90
CA PHE A 61 1.18 -3.61 -9.08
C PHE A 61 0.37 -4.93 -9.05
N ASN A 62 -0.75 -5.04 -9.79
CA ASN A 62 -1.66 -6.20 -9.80
C ASN A 62 -2.28 -6.57 -8.43
N PHE A 63 -2.25 -5.67 -7.45
CA PHE A 63 -2.91 -5.87 -6.16
C PHE A 63 -4.22 -5.07 -6.08
N LYS A 64 -5.15 -5.55 -5.24
CA LYS A 64 -6.45 -4.91 -5.04
C LYS A 64 -6.24 -3.52 -4.41
N ARG A 65 -6.58 -2.48 -5.20
CA ARG A 65 -6.46 -1.08 -4.80
C ARG A 65 -7.78 -0.57 -4.22
N VAL A 66 -7.74 -0.01 -3.03
CA VAL A 66 -8.85 0.69 -2.40
C VAL A 66 -8.55 2.19 -2.38
N SER A 67 -9.54 3.02 -2.68
CA SER A 67 -9.40 4.46 -2.61
C SER A 67 -9.72 4.92 -1.19
N ASP A 68 -8.92 5.83 -0.65
CA ASP A 68 -9.21 6.47 0.63
C ASP A 68 -10.35 7.48 0.45
N THR A 69 -11.43 7.27 1.19
CA THR A 69 -12.66 8.08 1.13
C THR A 69 -12.59 9.38 1.93
N MET A 70 -11.65 9.52 2.88
CA MET A 70 -11.48 10.75 3.66
C MET A 70 -10.19 11.48 3.27
N ILE A 71 -10.35 12.55 2.51
CA ILE A 71 -9.25 13.44 2.16
C ILE A 71 -8.78 14.15 3.43
N ASP A 72 -7.47 14.16 3.67
CA ASP A 72 -6.79 14.89 4.76
C ASP A 72 -6.93 14.36 6.20
N ALA A 73 -7.45 13.14 6.39
CA ALA A 73 -7.59 12.54 7.72
C ALA A 73 -6.38 11.70 8.21
N GLY A 74 -5.28 11.68 7.45
CA GLY A 74 -4.02 11.02 7.84
C GLY A 74 -4.06 9.48 7.71
N PRO A 75 -3.17 8.73 8.37
CA PRO A 75 -3.10 7.27 8.17
C PRO A 75 -4.35 6.50 8.63
N LEU A 76 -5.09 7.04 9.60
CA LEU A 76 -6.31 6.43 10.14
C LEU A 76 -7.47 6.40 9.14
N SER A 77 -7.49 7.27 8.12
CA SER A 77 -8.53 7.23 7.10
C SER A 77 -8.40 6.06 6.13
N GLY A 78 -7.21 5.47 6.04
CA GLY A 78 -6.94 4.34 5.16
C GLY A 78 -7.10 2.96 5.80
N LEU A 79 -7.52 2.88 7.07
CA LEU A 79 -7.81 1.62 7.79
C LEU A 79 -9.31 1.37 7.85
#